data_AF-A0A5J6FAY3-F1
#
_entry.id   AF-A0A5J6FAY3-F1
#
_cell.length_a   1.000
_cell.length_b   1.000
_cell.length_c   1.000
_cell.angle_alpha   90.00
_cell.angle_beta   90.00
_cell.angle_gamma   90.00
#
_symmetry.space_group_name_H-M   'P 1'
#
loop_
_entity.id
_entity.type
_entity.pdbx_description
1 polymer ?
#
loop_
_entity_poly.entity_id
_entity_poly.type
_entity_poly.pdbx_seq_one_letter_code
_entity_poly.pdbx_strand_id
1 'polypeptide(L)'
;MHTRERADDVLRMHRLTRTGGSPELLRWLAQRSDGWAGLLDCDGTVLQGVSGTARWPGQDAAALASRAARELTVRGARAYSLETEECTALLLPLDDVPEDRGTLLAVVAPRPLPGGLATLLGDATMPLLLAWSSESVERKRRRVDLAESRGREAVLHLLMTGQLSIAHQVAGALRPRLPDPVRVCVVECPGGRRDEVARICTEASGGRTWIVRCPVYARHLILIAPADAGPAGGGPHAGTPFDRTVADLVDDCVVGVSEDVPLSDTATGYRQAFHALAVARGLPDRHARFGSAPEPALVAGAAGELWANTLLAPLLTYLPRRSQDPGSQELVATLASWLAFSSHATQHLKIHRNTLAARLRLIGELLHLDLNRLADQAALDLALCIRAVPAPYRSEDAGAGAVPDLDTILRGAGIQNWAAQQFRALAPAGRTAEETLRAWLRCEAQLAPTAADLGISVPGTRKRLVRLEGVLHRSLLRSPSARYDLWLAFRAVDLAS
;
A
#
# COMPACT_ATOMS: atom_id res chain seq x y z
N MET A 1 -59.60 -3.53 -12.05
CA MET A 1 -58.35 -3.37 -12.84
C MET A 1 -57.24 -2.76 -11.99
N HIS A 2 -57.48 -1.64 -11.30
CA HIS A 2 -56.48 -0.93 -10.48
C HIS A 2 -55.79 -1.75 -9.39
N THR A 3 -56.46 -2.72 -8.75
CA THR A 3 -55.83 -3.57 -7.71
C THR A 3 -54.75 -4.49 -8.28
N ARG A 4 -54.89 -4.95 -9.53
CA ARG A 4 -53.93 -5.84 -10.20
C ARG A 4 -52.71 -5.06 -10.67
N GLU A 5 -52.93 -3.86 -11.22
CA GLU A 5 -51.86 -2.92 -11.61
C GLU A 5 -51.00 -2.50 -10.40
N ARG A 6 -51.64 -2.21 -9.26
CA ARG A 6 -50.92 -1.88 -8.01
C ARG A 6 -50.05 -3.04 -7.51
N ALA A 7 -50.56 -4.28 -7.55
CA ALA A 7 -49.79 -5.45 -7.13
C ALA A 7 -48.56 -5.69 -8.03
N ASP A 8 -48.73 -5.52 -9.35
CA ASP A 8 -47.63 -5.65 -10.33
C ASP A 8 -46.56 -4.55 -10.12
N ASP A 9 -46.99 -3.34 -9.77
CA ASP A 9 -46.11 -2.22 -9.47
C ASP A 9 -45.26 -2.47 -8.21
N VAL A 10 -45.88 -2.92 -7.12
CA VAL A 10 -45.15 -3.26 -5.89
C VAL A 10 -44.12 -4.37 -6.15
N LEU A 11 -44.49 -5.43 -6.89
CA LEU A 11 -43.57 -6.49 -7.28
C LEU A 11 -42.42 -5.99 -8.17
N ARG A 12 -42.68 -4.97 -9.00
CA ARG A 12 -41.66 -4.33 -9.82
C ARG A 12 -40.71 -3.48 -8.99
N MET A 13 -41.21 -2.69 -8.03
CA MET A 13 -40.38 -1.89 -7.12
C MET A 13 -39.37 -2.76 -6.37
N HIS A 14 -39.81 -3.89 -5.80
CA HIS A 14 -38.92 -4.82 -5.10
C HIS A 14 -37.89 -5.48 -6.02
N ARG A 15 -38.23 -5.74 -7.29
CA ARG A 15 -37.25 -6.25 -8.26
C ARG A 15 -36.18 -5.21 -8.60
N LEU A 16 -36.59 -3.96 -8.85
CA LEU A 16 -35.69 -2.86 -9.20
C LEU A 16 -34.69 -2.59 -8.07
N THR A 17 -35.16 -2.51 -6.83
CA THR A 17 -34.28 -2.28 -5.68
C THR A 17 -33.29 -3.41 -5.46
N ARG A 18 -33.68 -4.66 -5.73
CA ARG A 18 -32.80 -5.82 -5.60
C ARG A 18 -31.71 -5.87 -6.68
N THR A 19 -32.00 -5.49 -7.92
CA THR A 19 -31.04 -5.62 -9.03
C THR A 19 -30.21 -4.38 -9.29
N GLY A 20 -30.74 -3.19 -8.99
CA GLY A 20 -30.06 -1.93 -9.26
C GLY A 20 -30.27 -0.85 -8.21
N GLY A 21 -30.80 -1.21 -7.03
CA GLY A 21 -30.80 -0.35 -5.86
C GLY A 21 -31.78 0.81 -5.92
N SER A 22 -31.55 1.79 -5.06
CA SER A 22 -32.31 3.04 -5.02
C SER A 22 -32.27 3.84 -6.34
N PRO A 23 -31.16 3.87 -7.13
CA PRO A 23 -31.13 4.61 -8.39
C PRO A 23 -32.11 4.08 -9.44
N GLU A 24 -32.26 2.76 -9.59
CA GLU A 24 -33.18 2.18 -10.57
C GLU A 24 -34.64 2.42 -10.20
N LEU A 25 -34.98 2.36 -8.90
CA LEU A 25 -36.33 2.67 -8.45
C LEU A 25 -36.65 4.17 -8.63
N LEU A 26 -35.73 5.07 -8.31
CA LEU A 26 -35.91 6.50 -8.58
C LEU A 26 -36.05 6.79 -10.07
N ARG A 27 -35.26 6.13 -10.93
CA ARG A 27 -35.39 6.27 -12.38
C ARG A 27 -36.77 5.83 -12.86
N TRP A 28 -37.28 4.72 -12.34
CA TRP A 28 -38.61 4.24 -12.66
C TRP A 28 -39.72 5.18 -12.17
N LEU A 29 -39.57 5.77 -10.97
CA LEU A 29 -40.49 6.79 -10.45
C LEU A 29 -40.46 8.08 -11.30
N ALA A 30 -39.27 8.54 -11.67
CA ALA A 30 -39.09 9.72 -12.51
C ALA A 30 -39.72 9.54 -13.91
N GLN A 31 -39.62 8.33 -14.48
CA GLN A 31 -40.30 7.97 -15.73
C GLN A 31 -41.82 7.91 -15.57
N ARG A 32 -42.31 7.34 -14.46
CA ARG A 32 -43.75 7.29 -14.13
C ARG A 32 -44.36 8.66 -13.91
N SER A 33 -43.56 9.60 -13.42
CA SER A 33 -43.97 10.97 -13.15
C SER A 33 -43.72 11.94 -14.32
N ASP A 34 -43.13 11.48 -15.43
CA ASP A 34 -42.59 12.30 -16.53
C ASP A 34 -41.80 13.52 -16.01
N GLY A 35 -40.96 13.29 -15.00
CA GLY A 35 -40.36 14.37 -14.22
C GLY A 35 -39.08 13.95 -13.53
N TRP A 36 -38.85 14.47 -12.33
CA TRP A 36 -37.67 14.21 -11.52
C TRP A 36 -38.04 13.46 -10.26
N ALA A 37 -37.21 12.50 -9.84
CA ALA A 37 -37.33 11.83 -8.55
C ALA A 37 -35.97 11.84 -7.84
N GLY A 38 -35.99 12.07 -6.53
CA GLY A 38 -34.78 12.09 -5.74
C GLY A 38 -34.99 11.91 -4.25
N LEU A 39 -33.87 11.70 -3.56
CA LEU A 39 -33.78 11.64 -2.12
C LEU A 39 -33.10 12.91 -1.61
N LEU A 40 -33.67 13.53 -0.57
CA LEU A 40 -33.13 14.71 0.07
C LEU A 40 -32.98 14.51 1.56
N ASP A 41 -32.06 15.25 2.18
CA ASP A 41 -32.09 15.48 3.62
C ASP A 41 -33.11 16.58 3.98
N CYS A 42 -33.32 16.78 5.28
CA CYS A 42 -34.25 17.79 5.79
C CYS A 42 -33.84 19.25 5.53
N ASP A 43 -32.57 19.49 5.20
CA ASP A 43 -32.04 20.82 4.85
C ASP A 43 -32.24 21.13 3.36
N GLY A 44 -32.76 20.16 2.61
CA GLY A 44 -33.00 20.23 1.19
C GLY A 44 -31.75 19.95 0.36
N THR A 45 -30.71 19.33 0.93
CA THR A 45 -29.58 18.81 0.15
C THR A 45 -30.03 17.58 -0.62
N VAL A 46 -29.81 17.57 -1.93
CA VAL A 46 -30.09 16.40 -2.76
C VAL A 46 -29.02 15.34 -2.50
N LEU A 47 -29.43 14.21 -1.92
CA LEU A 47 -28.58 13.05 -1.67
C LEU A 47 -28.43 12.18 -2.92
N GLN A 48 -29.51 12.08 -3.71
CA GLN A 48 -29.54 11.37 -4.98
C GLN A 48 -30.70 11.89 -5.84
N GLY A 49 -30.52 12.06 -7.15
CA GLY A 49 -31.58 12.56 -8.03
C GLY A 49 -31.46 11.99 -9.44
N VAL A 50 -32.60 11.71 -10.07
CA VAL A 50 -32.68 11.16 -11.43
C VAL A 50 -33.78 11.89 -12.20
N SER A 51 -33.49 12.29 -13.43
CA SER A 51 -34.49 12.81 -14.37
C SER A 51 -35.08 11.68 -15.22
N GLY A 52 -36.39 11.67 -15.40
CA GLY A 52 -37.15 10.69 -16.17
C GLY A 52 -37.17 11.00 -17.66
N THR A 53 -37.09 12.29 -18.05
CA THR A 53 -37.03 12.75 -19.44
C THR A 53 -36.09 13.96 -19.60
N ALA A 54 -35.71 14.26 -20.84
CA ALA A 54 -34.89 15.41 -21.21
C ALA A 54 -35.68 16.74 -21.27
N ARG A 55 -37.00 16.68 -21.03
CA ARG A 55 -37.94 17.79 -21.24
C ARG A 55 -37.85 18.86 -20.14
N TRP A 56 -37.28 18.53 -18.99
CA TRP A 56 -37.11 19.42 -17.85
C TRP A 56 -35.66 19.40 -17.34
N PRO A 57 -34.98 20.55 -17.16
CA PRO A 57 -33.63 20.58 -16.60
C PRO A 57 -33.64 20.03 -15.16
N GLY A 58 -32.92 18.93 -14.92
CA GLY A 58 -32.89 18.30 -13.60
C GLY A 58 -32.43 19.22 -12.45
N GLN A 59 -31.73 20.32 -12.76
CA GLN A 59 -31.33 21.34 -11.79
C GLN A 59 -32.50 22.17 -11.26
N ASP A 60 -33.45 22.57 -12.11
CA ASP A 60 -34.60 23.37 -11.69
C ASP A 60 -35.58 22.54 -10.85
N ALA A 61 -35.79 21.29 -11.26
CA ALA A 61 -36.58 20.34 -10.48
C ALA A 61 -35.94 20.03 -9.12
N ALA A 62 -34.62 19.81 -9.08
CA ALA A 62 -33.88 19.64 -7.83
C ALA A 62 -34.01 20.87 -6.92
N ALA A 63 -33.89 22.09 -7.46
CA ALA A 63 -34.03 23.32 -6.70
C ALA A 63 -35.44 23.47 -6.11
N LEU A 64 -36.49 23.13 -6.87
CA LEU A 64 -37.87 23.14 -6.37
C LEU A 64 -38.08 22.11 -5.26
N ALA A 65 -37.55 20.89 -5.42
CA ALA A 65 -37.60 19.85 -4.39
C ALA A 65 -36.85 20.28 -3.11
N SER A 66 -35.66 20.89 -3.24
CA SER A 66 -34.88 21.42 -2.12
C SER A 66 -35.63 22.52 -1.36
N ARG A 67 -36.29 23.44 -2.08
CA ARG A 67 -37.12 24.48 -1.47
C ARG A 67 -38.30 23.85 -0.71
N ALA A 68 -38.99 22.91 -1.33
CA ALA A 68 -40.13 22.24 -0.73
C ALA A 68 -39.75 21.40 0.50
N ALA A 69 -38.54 20.80 0.52
CA ALA A 69 -37.99 20.11 1.70
C ALA A 69 -37.75 21.07 2.87
N ARG A 70 -37.16 22.24 2.63
CA ARG A 70 -36.98 23.27 3.66
C ARG A 70 -38.32 23.78 4.20
N GLU A 71 -39.30 24.00 3.32
CA GLU A 71 -40.64 24.42 3.73
C GLU A 71 -41.37 23.33 4.55
N LEU A 72 -41.24 22.05 4.18
CA LEU A 72 -41.73 20.92 4.96
C LEU A 72 -41.13 20.93 6.38
N THR A 73 -39.81 21.11 6.47
CA THR A 73 -39.07 21.17 7.75
C THR A 73 -39.50 22.35 8.61
N VAL A 74 -39.64 23.56 8.05
CA VAL A 74 -40.11 24.75 8.77
C VAL A 74 -41.53 24.57 9.30
N ARG A 75 -42.38 23.86 8.54
CA ARG A 75 -43.78 23.61 8.90
C ARG A 75 -43.97 22.45 9.86
N GLY A 76 -42.95 21.62 10.08
CA GLY A 76 -43.07 20.39 10.87
C GLY A 76 -44.08 19.39 10.30
N ALA A 77 -44.29 19.38 8.96
CA ALA A 77 -45.27 18.54 8.30
C ALA A 77 -44.69 17.14 7.97
N ARG A 78 -45.55 16.11 7.96
CA ARG A 78 -45.15 14.73 7.59
C ARG A 78 -45.18 14.45 6.09
N ALA A 79 -45.83 15.28 5.31
CA ALA A 79 -45.80 15.24 3.86
C ALA A 79 -46.06 16.65 3.36
N TYR A 80 -45.53 16.99 2.20
CA TYR A 80 -45.71 18.33 1.65
C TYR A 80 -45.85 18.28 0.14
N SER A 81 -46.73 19.12 -0.39
CA SER A 81 -46.88 19.37 -1.81
C SER A 81 -46.68 20.85 -2.08
N LEU A 82 -45.71 21.19 -2.92
CA LEU A 82 -45.50 22.55 -3.40
C LEU A 82 -45.93 22.63 -4.85
N GLU A 83 -46.95 23.43 -5.12
CA GLU A 83 -47.46 23.65 -6.47
C GLU A 83 -46.87 24.92 -7.09
N THR A 84 -46.55 24.83 -8.37
CA THR A 84 -46.21 25.96 -9.25
C THR A 84 -47.17 25.96 -10.45
N GLU A 85 -47.03 26.93 -11.36
CA GLU A 85 -47.84 26.99 -12.58
C GLU A 85 -47.60 25.77 -13.48
N GLU A 86 -46.35 25.28 -13.55
CA GLU A 86 -45.93 24.24 -14.50
C GLU A 86 -45.78 22.85 -13.85
N CYS A 87 -45.38 22.79 -12.57
CA CYS A 87 -45.07 21.54 -11.87
C CYS A 87 -45.62 21.48 -10.44
N THR A 88 -45.68 20.27 -9.92
CA THR A 88 -45.92 19.99 -8.50
C THR A 88 -44.77 19.17 -7.94
N ALA A 89 -44.21 19.60 -6.82
CA ALA A 89 -43.25 18.83 -6.02
C ALA A 89 -43.99 18.12 -4.89
N LEU A 90 -43.89 16.79 -4.82
CA LEU A 90 -44.45 15.94 -3.77
C LEU A 90 -43.32 15.42 -2.89
N LEU A 91 -43.44 15.56 -1.57
CA LEU A 91 -42.46 15.09 -0.59
C LEU A 91 -43.11 14.14 0.40
N LEU A 92 -42.50 12.96 0.54
CA LEU A 92 -42.85 11.94 1.52
C LEU A 92 -41.60 11.51 2.29
N PRO A 93 -41.67 11.36 3.61
CA PRO A 93 -40.58 10.82 4.40
C PRO A 93 -40.38 9.35 4.06
N LEU A 94 -39.12 8.93 3.95
CA LEU A 94 -38.77 7.52 3.93
C LEU A 94 -38.73 6.92 5.33
N ASP A 95 -38.44 7.74 6.34
CA ASP A 95 -38.30 7.32 7.73
C ASP A 95 -39.29 8.06 8.64
N ASP A 96 -39.90 7.35 9.58
CA ASP A 96 -40.93 7.89 10.49
C ASP A 96 -40.39 8.08 11.92
N VAL A 97 -39.06 7.95 12.10
CA VAL A 97 -38.39 8.13 13.40
C VAL A 97 -38.36 9.62 13.80
N PRO A 98 -38.92 10.02 14.96
CA PRO A 98 -39.10 11.43 15.33
C PRO A 98 -37.83 12.23 15.62
N GLU A 99 -36.72 11.58 15.96
CA GLU A 99 -35.53 12.23 16.54
C GLU A 99 -34.41 12.53 15.55
N ASP A 100 -34.44 11.93 14.35
CA ASP A 100 -33.48 12.19 13.28
C ASP A 100 -34.27 12.70 12.08
N ARG A 101 -34.02 13.95 11.65
CA ARG A 101 -34.77 14.54 10.53
C ARG A 101 -34.42 13.77 9.25
N GLY A 102 -35.27 12.79 8.93
CA GLY A 102 -34.96 11.68 8.03
C GLY A 102 -34.79 12.03 6.56
N THR A 103 -34.51 11.01 5.77
CA THR A 103 -34.43 11.11 4.31
C THR A 103 -35.83 11.28 3.70
N LEU A 104 -36.00 12.25 2.80
CA LEU A 104 -37.25 12.53 2.10
C LEU A 104 -37.18 11.99 0.66
N LEU A 105 -38.22 11.29 0.21
CA LEU A 105 -38.50 11.07 -1.20
C LEU A 105 -39.19 12.31 -1.75
N ALA A 106 -38.62 12.92 -2.78
CA ALA A 106 -39.25 13.98 -3.53
C ALA A 106 -39.45 13.60 -4.99
N VAL A 107 -40.61 13.93 -5.53
CA VAL A 107 -40.92 13.83 -6.96
C VAL A 107 -41.45 15.15 -7.46
N VAL A 108 -40.84 15.67 -8.51
CA VAL A 108 -41.30 16.87 -9.22
C VAL A 108 -41.86 16.42 -10.55
N ALA A 109 -43.13 16.67 -10.78
CA ALA A 109 -43.85 16.23 -11.97
C ALA A 109 -44.59 17.41 -12.62
N PRO A 110 -44.71 17.43 -13.96
CA PRO A 110 -45.52 18.43 -14.66
C PRO A 110 -47.00 18.31 -14.28
N ARG A 111 -47.72 19.42 -14.38
CA ARG A 111 -49.18 19.44 -14.21
C ARG A 111 -49.90 19.06 -15.51
N PRO A 112 -51.05 18.35 -15.43
CA PRO A 112 -51.65 17.77 -14.24
C PRO A 112 -50.89 16.52 -13.77
N LEU A 113 -50.90 16.28 -12.45
CA LEU A 113 -50.25 15.09 -11.87
C LEU A 113 -50.86 13.80 -12.43
N PRO A 114 -50.03 12.79 -12.79
CA PRO A 114 -50.52 11.47 -13.17
C PRO A 114 -51.42 10.86 -12.08
N GLY A 115 -52.55 10.28 -12.49
CA GLY A 115 -53.47 9.60 -11.57
C GLY A 115 -52.78 8.49 -10.78
N GLY A 116 -53.01 8.44 -9.47
CA GLY A 116 -52.42 7.42 -8.58
C GLY A 116 -50.95 7.64 -8.21
N LEU A 117 -50.29 8.71 -8.68
CA LEU A 117 -48.88 8.98 -8.37
C LEU A 117 -48.64 9.06 -6.86
N ALA A 118 -49.48 9.76 -6.10
CA ALA A 118 -49.33 9.86 -4.64
C ALA A 118 -49.36 8.48 -3.94
N THR A 119 -50.25 7.58 -4.37
CA THR A 119 -50.31 6.19 -3.87
C THR A 119 -49.08 5.40 -4.29
N LEU A 120 -48.62 5.55 -5.53
CA LEU A 120 -47.40 4.92 -6.03
C LEU A 120 -46.17 5.34 -5.22
N LEU A 121 -46.05 6.63 -4.87
CA LEU A 121 -44.96 7.14 -4.04
C LEU A 121 -45.05 6.60 -2.61
N GLY A 122 -46.27 6.52 -2.06
CA GLY A 122 -46.51 5.87 -0.77
C GLY A 122 -46.04 4.42 -0.75
N ASP A 123 -46.37 3.64 -1.78
CA ASP A 123 -45.95 2.24 -1.93
C ASP A 123 -44.43 2.10 -2.16
N ALA A 124 -43.79 3.12 -2.74
CA ALA A 124 -42.36 3.13 -3.01
C ALA A 124 -41.48 3.48 -1.80
N THR A 125 -42.06 4.06 -0.73
CA THR A 125 -41.29 4.50 0.45
C THR A 125 -40.53 3.35 1.11
N MET A 126 -41.20 2.23 1.40
CA MET A 126 -40.58 1.09 2.09
C MET A 126 -39.47 0.40 1.26
N PRO A 127 -39.68 0.05 -0.03
CA PRO A 127 -38.61 -0.46 -0.88
C PRO A 127 -37.41 0.49 -0.99
N LEU A 128 -37.66 1.81 -1.09
CA LEU A 128 -36.60 2.82 -1.15
C LEU A 128 -35.85 2.94 0.17
N LEU A 129 -36.54 2.93 1.31
CA LEU A 129 -35.92 3.00 2.64
C LEU A 129 -34.95 1.84 2.86
N LEU A 130 -35.38 0.60 2.56
CA LEU A 130 -34.54 -0.59 2.71
C LEU A 130 -33.32 -0.57 1.77
N ALA A 131 -33.51 -0.19 0.51
CA ALA A 131 -32.40 -0.08 -0.44
C ALA A 131 -31.41 1.02 -0.01
N TRP A 132 -31.92 2.21 0.31
CA TRP A 132 -31.12 3.37 0.70
C TRP A 132 -30.35 3.14 2.00
N SER A 133 -30.96 2.54 3.00
CA SER A 133 -30.30 2.22 4.28
C SER A 133 -29.17 1.22 4.08
N SER A 134 -29.41 0.13 3.34
CA SER A 134 -28.39 -0.88 3.01
C SER A 134 -27.22 -0.26 2.23
N GLU A 135 -27.50 0.51 1.19
CA GLU A 135 -26.49 1.21 0.38
C GLU A 135 -25.72 2.26 1.21
N SER A 136 -26.40 2.97 2.11
CA SER A 136 -25.77 3.96 2.97
C SER A 136 -24.82 3.33 3.98
N VAL A 137 -25.21 2.19 4.57
CA VAL A 137 -24.34 1.41 5.45
C VAL A 137 -23.13 0.88 4.67
N GLU A 138 -23.34 0.32 3.49
CA GLU A 138 -22.26 -0.19 2.65
C GLU A 138 -21.30 0.93 2.19
N ARG A 139 -21.82 2.11 1.79
CA ARG A 139 -21.01 3.29 1.48
C ARG A 139 -20.19 3.75 2.68
N LYS A 140 -20.81 3.82 3.87
CA LYS A 140 -20.12 4.18 5.12
C LYS A 140 -19.02 3.17 5.45
N ARG A 141 -19.32 1.86 5.35
CA ARG A 141 -18.36 0.76 5.56
C ARG A 141 -17.17 0.87 4.62
N ARG A 142 -17.40 0.99 3.30
CA ARG A 142 -16.32 1.16 2.31
C ARG A 142 -15.43 2.35 2.58
N ARG A 143 -16.01 3.47 3.05
CA ARG A 143 -15.24 4.67 3.42
C ARG A 143 -14.36 4.42 4.63
N VAL A 144 -14.86 3.68 5.62
CA VAL A 144 -14.09 3.25 6.80
C VAL A 144 -12.97 2.29 6.38
N ASP A 145 -13.28 1.26 5.58
CA ASP A 145 -12.29 0.29 5.10
C ASP A 145 -11.17 0.96 4.28
N LEU A 146 -11.52 1.96 3.45
CA LEU A 146 -10.55 2.74 2.70
C LEU A 146 -9.70 3.63 3.61
N ALA A 147 -10.30 4.27 4.61
CA ALA A 147 -9.59 5.08 5.59
C ALA A 147 -8.63 4.22 6.42
N GLU A 148 -9.06 3.03 6.84
CA GLU A 148 -8.24 2.05 7.55
C GLU A 148 -7.07 1.59 6.68
N SER A 149 -7.33 1.18 5.44
CA SER A 149 -6.29 0.76 4.50
C SER A 149 -5.25 1.86 4.26
N ARG A 150 -5.69 3.12 4.11
CA ARG A 150 -4.78 4.27 3.94
C ARG A 150 -4.01 4.59 5.23
N GLY A 151 -4.65 4.47 6.39
CA GLY A 151 -4.01 4.64 7.69
C GLY A 151 -2.91 3.60 7.91
N ARG A 152 -3.18 2.33 7.60
CA ARG A 152 -2.18 1.25 7.66
C ARG A 152 -0.99 1.47 6.73
N GLU A 153 -1.25 1.95 5.51
CA GLU A 153 -0.20 2.32 4.57
C GLU A 153 0.66 3.49 5.06
N ALA A 154 0.04 4.50 5.69
CA ALA A 154 0.77 5.62 6.29
C ALA A 154 1.65 5.16 7.47
N VAL A 155 1.13 4.28 8.33
CA VAL A 155 1.92 3.68 9.43
C VAL A 155 3.11 2.91 8.87
N LEU A 156 2.91 2.06 7.85
CA LEU A 156 4.01 1.37 7.19
C LEU A 156 5.07 2.35 6.69
N HIS A 157 4.67 3.43 6.01
CA HIS A 157 5.63 4.44 5.52
C HIS A 157 6.43 5.10 6.66
N LEU A 158 5.78 5.40 7.79
CA LEU A 158 6.45 5.96 8.97
C LEU A 158 7.45 4.96 9.57
N LEU A 159 7.10 3.67 9.65
CA LEU A 159 8.01 2.61 10.08
C LEU A 159 9.20 2.45 9.12
N MET A 160 8.95 2.48 7.80
CA MET A 160 10.00 2.38 6.78
C MET A 160 10.96 3.59 6.78
N THR A 161 10.53 4.74 7.35
CA THR A 161 11.34 5.97 7.45
C THR A 161 11.87 6.23 8.87
N GLY A 162 11.68 5.29 9.80
CA GLY A 162 12.18 5.38 11.18
C GLY A 162 11.41 6.35 12.09
N GLN A 163 10.23 6.83 11.69
CA GLN A 163 9.40 7.77 12.46
C GLN A 163 8.49 7.04 13.46
N LEU A 164 9.10 6.32 14.40
CA LEU A 164 8.41 5.38 15.28
C LEU A 164 7.34 6.02 16.17
N SER A 165 7.58 7.22 16.72
CA SER A 165 6.62 7.91 17.60
C SER A 165 5.33 8.30 16.87
N ILE A 166 5.46 8.86 15.66
CA ILE A 166 4.32 9.23 14.80
C ILE A 166 3.61 7.96 14.32
N ALA A 167 4.35 6.90 13.99
CA ALA A 167 3.77 5.62 13.62
C ALA A 167 2.85 5.07 14.71
N HIS A 168 3.28 5.10 15.99
CA HIS A 168 2.44 4.71 17.13
C HIS A 168 1.21 5.59 17.29
N GLN A 169 1.34 6.91 17.13
CA GLN A 169 0.22 7.84 17.25
C GLN A 169 -0.87 7.55 16.21
N VAL A 170 -0.48 7.37 14.94
CA VAL A 170 -1.43 7.06 13.85
C VAL A 170 -2.01 5.65 14.03
N ALA A 171 -1.18 4.68 14.43
CA ALA A 171 -1.61 3.31 14.67
C ALA A 171 -2.55 3.18 15.87
N GLY A 172 -2.55 4.11 16.82
CA GLY A 172 -3.43 4.10 17.99
C GLY A 172 -4.92 4.13 17.66
N ALA A 173 -5.30 4.65 16.49
CA ALA A 173 -6.67 4.64 15.98
C ALA A 173 -7.05 3.33 15.26
N LEU A 174 -6.10 2.42 15.08
CA LEU A 174 -6.23 1.18 14.31
C LEU A 174 -6.02 -0.03 15.21
N ARG A 175 -6.49 -1.21 14.77
CA ARG A 175 -6.29 -2.48 15.46
C ARG A 175 -5.61 -3.48 14.51
N PRO A 176 -4.76 -4.41 15.00
CA PRO A 176 -4.28 -4.54 16.39
C PRO A 176 -3.28 -3.43 16.78
N ARG A 177 -2.75 -3.45 18.00
CA ARG A 177 -1.59 -2.58 18.34
C ARG A 177 -0.36 -3.05 17.56
N LEU A 178 0.58 -2.15 17.28
CA LEU A 178 1.85 -2.54 16.66
C LEU A 178 2.61 -3.45 17.63
N PRO A 179 3.03 -4.66 17.19
CA PRO A 179 3.88 -5.52 18.01
C PRO A 179 5.31 -5.00 18.07
N ASP A 180 6.05 -5.39 19.11
CA ASP A 180 7.50 -5.17 19.23
C ASP A 180 8.08 -6.23 20.20
N PRO A 181 8.99 -7.12 19.77
CA PRO A 181 9.58 -7.23 18.43
C PRO A 181 8.62 -7.81 17.37
N VAL A 182 8.99 -7.62 16.10
CA VAL A 182 8.18 -7.99 14.94
C VAL A 182 8.88 -8.98 14.02
N ARG A 183 8.07 -9.76 13.30
CA ARG A 183 8.48 -10.51 12.11
C ARG A 183 7.71 -9.99 10.91
N VAL A 184 8.44 -9.59 9.88
CA VAL A 184 7.87 -9.11 8.62
C VAL A 184 7.74 -10.26 7.65
N CYS A 185 6.55 -10.44 7.06
CA CYS A 185 6.34 -11.39 5.97
C CYS A 185 5.86 -10.64 4.72
N VAL A 186 6.45 -10.96 3.56
CA VAL A 186 5.97 -10.46 2.27
C VAL A 186 5.32 -11.63 1.54
N VAL A 187 4.04 -11.46 1.20
CA VAL A 187 3.23 -12.48 0.52
C VAL A 187 2.96 -12.01 -0.91
N GLU A 188 3.48 -12.75 -1.90
CA GLU A 188 3.12 -12.57 -3.30
C GLU A 188 1.83 -13.34 -3.59
N CYS A 189 0.74 -12.60 -3.80
CA CYS A 189 -0.58 -13.13 -4.04
C CYS A 189 -0.80 -13.46 -5.53
N PRO A 190 -1.68 -14.42 -5.85
CA PRO A 190 -2.22 -14.59 -7.19
C PRO A 190 -2.93 -13.32 -7.69
N GLY A 191 -2.99 -13.14 -9.02
CA GLY A 191 -3.61 -11.97 -9.64
C GLY A 191 -5.06 -11.77 -9.19
N GLY A 192 -5.42 -10.55 -8.74
CA GLY A 192 -6.78 -10.20 -8.33
C GLY A 192 -7.25 -10.74 -6.98
N ARG A 193 -6.48 -11.63 -6.31
CA ARG A 193 -6.89 -12.29 -5.05
C ARG A 193 -6.33 -11.65 -3.78
N ARG A 194 -5.66 -10.49 -3.88
CA ARG A 194 -5.01 -9.83 -2.73
C ARG A 194 -5.95 -9.59 -1.54
N ASP A 195 -7.20 -9.21 -1.80
CA ASP A 195 -8.16 -8.89 -0.74
C ASP A 195 -8.73 -10.16 -0.08
N GLU A 196 -8.77 -11.27 -0.82
CA GLU A 196 -9.11 -12.58 -0.28
C GLU A 196 -7.98 -13.08 0.63
N VAL A 197 -6.73 -13.03 0.15
CA VAL A 197 -5.54 -13.42 0.95
C VAL A 197 -5.45 -12.58 2.23
N ALA A 198 -5.72 -11.27 2.16
CA ALA A 198 -5.71 -10.41 3.34
C ALA A 198 -6.76 -10.82 4.40
N ARG A 199 -7.96 -11.23 3.97
CA ARG A 199 -9.00 -11.74 4.89
C ARG A 199 -8.56 -13.04 5.55
N ILE A 200 -8.07 -13.99 4.75
CA ILE A 200 -7.59 -15.29 5.23
C ILE A 200 -6.44 -15.11 6.24
N CYS A 201 -5.47 -14.24 5.96
CA CYS A 201 -4.38 -13.93 6.89
C CYS A 201 -4.85 -13.26 8.18
N THR A 202 -5.90 -12.43 8.11
CA THR A 202 -6.50 -11.79 9.30
C THR A 202 -7.11 -12.85 10.22
N GLU A 203 -7.88 -13.76 9.64
CA GLU A 203 -8.52 -14.86 10.36
C GLU A 203 -7.48 -15.80 10.97
N ALA A 204 -6.49 -16.24 10.18
CA ALA A 204 -5.44 -17.15 10.62
C ALA A 204 -4.51 -16.57 11.70
N SER A 205 -4.32 -15.25 11.73
CA SER A 205 -3.52 -14.58 12.77
C SER A 205 -4.29 -14.33 14.08
N GLY A 206 -5.60 -14.60 14.09
CA GLY A 206 -6.49 -14.20 15.19
C GLY A 206 -6.56 -12.68 15.36
N GLY A 207 -6.40 -11.91 14.26
CA GLY A 207 -6.40 -10.45 14.28
C GLY A 207 -5.19 -9.79 14.96
N ARG A 208 -4.10 -10.53 15.20
CA ARG A 208 -2.88 -10.02 15.85
C ARG A 208 -1.84 -9.46 14.89
N THR A 209 -2.00 -9.70 13.59
CA THR A 209 -1.06 -9.27 12.55
C THR A 209 -1.53 -7.98 11.88
N TRP A 210 -0.59 -7.07 11.65
CA TRP A 210 -0.83 -5.89 10.81
C TRP A 210 -0.69 -6.25 9.34
N ILE A 211 -1.76 -6.09 8.57
CA ILE A 211 -1.78 -6.42 7.14
C ILE A 211 -1.85 -5.15 6.33
N VAL A 212 -0.86 -4.94 5.46
CA VAL A 212 -0.75 -3.74 4.62
C VAL A 212 -0.58 -4.16 3.18
N ARG A 213 -1.30 -3.49 2.27
CA ARG A 213 -1.07 -3.64 0.84
C ARG A 213 0.26 -2.98 0.49
N CYS A 214 1.13 -3.67 -0.25
CA CYS A 214 2.37 -3.06 -0.68
C CYS A 214 2.07 -1.90 -1.66
N PRO A 215 2.57 -0.68 -1.39
CA PRO A 215 2.33 0.48 -2.28
C PRO A 215 3.09 0.37 -3.61
N VAL A 216 4.14 -0.47 -3.65
CA VAL A 216 5.06 -0.65 -4.78
C VAL A 216 4.62 -1.81 -5.68
N TYR A 217 4.27 -2.95 -5.08
CA TYR A 217 3.95 -4.17 -5.81
C TYR A 217 2.49 -4.55 -5.63
N ALA A 218 1.70 -4.44 -6.71
CA ALA A 218 0.25 -4.66 -6.67
C ALA A 218 -0.16 -6.05 -6.16
N ARG A 219 0.70 -7.06 -6.35
CA ARG A 219 0.48 -8.44 -5.91
C ARG A 219 0.98 -8.73 -4.49
N HIS A 220 1.63 -7.79 -3.82
CA HIS A 220 2.23 -8.05 -2.51
C HIS A 220 1.35 -7.56 -1.35
N LEU A 221 1.29 -8.38 -0.31
CA LEU A 221 0.90 -8.00 1.04
C LEU A 221 2.13 -7.99 1.94
N ILE A 222 2.16 -7.04 2.86
CA ILE A 222 3.19 -6.93 3.91
C ILE A 222 2.47 -7.21 5.22
N LEU A 223 2.90 -8.27 5.91
CA LEU A 223 2.41 -8.68 7.21
C LEU A 223 3.47 -8.27 8.25
N ILE A 224 3.07 -7.52 9.27
CA ILE A 224 3.89 -7.22 10.44
C ILE A 224 3.27 -8.00 11.61
N ALA A 225 3.86 -9.15 11.91
CA ALA A 225 3.39 -10.07 12.92
C ALA A 225 4.24 -9.96 14.20
N PRO A 226 3.71 -10.33 15.38
CA PRO A 226 4.54 -10.50 16.57
C PRO A 226 5.59 -11.58 16.34
N ALA A 227 6.84 -11.35 16.76
CA ALA A 227 7.91 -12.36 16.68
C ALA A 227 7.59 -13.62 17.51
N ASP A 228 6.92 -13.42 18.66
CA ASP A 228 6.47 -14.43 19.60
C ASP A 228 5.10 -15.02 19.25
N ALA A 229 4.58 -14.76 18.04
CA ALA A 229 3.32 -15.34 17.59
C ALA A 229 3.43 -16.87 17.58
N GLY A 230 3.05 -17.46 18.72
CA GLY A 230 2.97 -18.90 18.91
C GLY A 230 2.09 -19.53 17.82
N PRO A 231 2.20 -20.86 17.66
CA PRO A 231 1.46 -21.58 16.64
C PRO A 231 -0.03 -21.21 16.65
N ALA A 232 -0.63 -21.12 15.46
CA ALA A 232 -2.02 -20.73 15.30
C ALA A 232 -2.93 -21.59 16.21
N GLY A 233 -3.71 -20.95 17.08
CA GLY A 233 -4.59 -21.66 18.02
C GLY A 233 -5.87 -22.13 17.34
N GLY A 234 -6.19 -23.42 17.51
CA GLY A 234 -7.52 -24.00 17.22
C GLY A 234 -7.85 -24.18 15.74
N GLY A 235 -7.26 -25.18 15.09
CA GLY A 235 -7.58 -25.61 13.72
C GLY A 235 -6.67 -26.74 13.24
N PRO A 236 -6.86 -27.25 12.01
CA PRO A 236 -6.04 -28.35 11.45
C PRO A 236 -4.55 -28.00 11.25
N HIS A 237 -4.11 -26.78 11.59
CA HIS A 237 -2.71 -26.31 11.53
C HIS A 237 -2.18 -25.89 12.92
N ALA A 238 -2.81 -26.39 13.99
CA ALA A 238 -2.34 -26.19 15.36
C ALA A 238 -0.91 -26.75 15.51
N GLY A 239 0.05 -25.87 15.79
CA GLY A 239 1.48 -26.20 15.92
C GLY A 239 2.38 -25.62 14.81
N THR A 240 1.80 -25.20 13.68
CA THR A 240 2.56 -24.62 12.57
C THR A 240 2.77 -23.12 12.80
N PRO A 241 3.99 -22.57 12.65
CA PRO A 241 4.21 -21.14 12.75
C PRO A 241 3.40 -20.39 11.68
N PHE A 242 2.91 -19.20 12.03
CA PHE A 242 1.94 -18.43 11.24
C PHE A 242 2.40 -18.16 9.80
N ASP A 243 3.69 -17.94 9.63
CA ASP A 243 4.30 -17.67 8.32
C ASP A 243 4.20 -18.83 7.33
N ARG A 244 4.37 -20.08 7.79
CA ARG A 244 4.20 -21.27 6.96
C ARG A 244 2.72 -21.54 6.67
N THR A 245 1.87 -21.28 7.67
CA THR A 245 0.41 -21.37 7.52
C THR A 245 -0.09 -20.50 6.37
N VAL A 246 0.45 -19.29 6.19
CA VAL A 246 0.06 -18.38 5.10
C VAL A 246 0.37 -18.94 3.70
N ALA A 247 1.47 -19.68 3.54
CA ALA A 247 1.82 -20.32 2.26
C ALA A 247 0.93 -21.53 1.94
N ASP A 248 0.45 -22.22 2.97
CA ASP A 248 -0.42 -23.39 2.87
C ASP A 248 -1.91 -23.02 2.70
N LEU A 249 -2.34 -21.85 3.20
CA LEU A 249 -3.74 -21.42 3.23
C LEU A 249 -4.30 -20.99 1.87
N VAL A 250 -3.45 -20.55 0.93
CA VAL A 250 -3.89 -20.12 -0.39
C VAL A 250 -2.95 -20.66 -1.45
N ASP A 251 -3.51 -21.50 -2.33
CA ASP A 251 -2.81 -22.02 -3.50
C ASP A 251 -2.15 -20.88 -4.31
N ASP A 252 -0.92 -21.12 -4.75
CA ASP A 252 -0.07 -20.19 -5.51
C ASP A 252 0.41 -18.94 -4.77
N CYS A 253 0.17 -18.80 -3.46
CA CYS A 253 0.86 -17.79 -2.66
C CYS A 253 2.34 -18.18 -2.45
N VAL A 254 3.21 -17.18 -2.53
CA VAL A 254 4.64 -17.32 -2.20
C VAL A 254 4.98 -16.39 -1.05
N VAL A 255 5.67 -16.88 -0.04
CA VAL A 255 5.91 -16.18 1.23
C VAL A 255 7.41 -16.08 1.51
N GLY A 256 7.87 -14.85 1.72
CA GLY A 256 9.20 -14.57 2.27
C GLY A 256 9.09 -13.96 3.65
N VAL A 257 9.98 -14.35 4.56
CA VAL A 257 9.89 -14.03 5.99
C VAL A 257 11.23 -13.47 6.48
N SER A 258 11.19 -12.41 7.28
CA SER A 258 12.36 -11.82 7.92
C SER A 258 12.83 -12.62 9.14
N GLU A 259 13.96 -12.22 9.71
CA GLU A 259 14.26 -12.54 11.11
C GLU A 259 13.37 -11.71 12.04
N ASP A 260 13.47 -11.98 13.35
CA ASP A 260 12.79 -11.19 14.36
C ASP A 260 13.58 -9.91 14.57
N VAL A 261 12.94 -8.77 14.33
CA VAL A 261 13.55 -7.44 14.38
C VAL A 261 12.77 -6.53 15.33
N PRO A 262 13.42 -5.55 15.99
CA PRO A 262 12.69 -4.49 16.67
C PRO A 262 11.73 -3.77 15.71
N LEU A 263 10.63 -3.23 16.23
CA LEU A 263 9.67 -2.49 15.40
C LEU A 263 10.31 -1.29 14.68
N SER A 264 11.32 -0.66 15.28
CA SER A 264 12.12 0.40 14.65
C SER A 264 12.81 -0.04 13.36
N ASP A 265 13.09 -1.33 13.25
CA ASP A 265 13.91 -1.92 12.18
C ASP A 265 13.02 -2.62 11.14
N THR A 266 11.72 -2.28 11.10
CA THR A 266 10.74 -2.80 10.12
C THR A 266 11.24 -2.67 8.66
N ALA A 267 12.00 -1.61 8.34
CA ALA A 267 12.61 -1.44 7.02
C ALA A 267 13.61 -2.55 6.67
N THR A 268 14.43 -2.95 7.64
CA THR A 268 15.35 -4.08 7.52
C THR A 268 14.56 -5.37 7.42
N GLY A 269 13.57 -5.59 8.30
CA GLY A 269 12.68 -6.76 8.21
C GLY A 269 12.01 -6.90 6.84
N TYR A 270 11.50 -5.81 6.27
CA TYR A 270 10.93 -5.82 4.91
C TYR A 270 11.95 -6.25 3.84
N ARG A 271 13.19 -5.73 3.88
CA ARG A 271 14.24 -6.13 2.93
C ARG A 271 14.58 -7.61 3.06
N GLN A 272 14.75 -8.11 4.28
CA GLN A 272 15.02 -9.52 4.57
C GLN A 272 13.90 -10.42 4.03
N ALA A 273 12.64 -10.09 4.34
CA ALA A 273 11.47 -10.83 3.86
C ALA A 273 11.36 -10.81 2.33
N PHE A 274 11.69 -9.68 1.67
CA PHE A 274 11.69 -9.59 0.21
C PHE A 274 12.77 -10.45 -0.44
N HIS A 275 13.96 -10.53 0.17
CA HIS A 275 15.02 -11.43 -0.28
C HIS A 275 14.61 -12.90 -0.13
N ALA A 276 14.05 -13.27 1.02
CA ALA A 276 13.51 -14.61 1.24
C ALA A 276 12.39 -14.95 0.22
N LEU A 277 11.53 -13.98 -0.13
CA LEU A 277 10.48 -14.17 -1.14
C LEU A 277 11.05 -14.55 -2.52
N ALA A 278 12.20 -13.99 -2.90
CA ALA A 278 12.84 -14.35 -4.17
C ALA A 278 13.24 -15.83 -4.22
N VAL A 279 13.73 -16.36 -3.10
CA VAL A 279 14.06 -17.79 -2.92
C VAL A 279 12.81 -18.64 -2.97
N ALA A 280 11.79 -18.23 -2.21
CA ALA A 280 10.54 -18.96 -2.06
C ALA A 280 9.86 -19.26 -3.39
N ARG A 281 10.01 -18.39 -4.41
CA ARG A 281 9.47 -18.62 -5.78
C ARG A 281 10.00 -19.88 -6.46
N GLY A 282 11.21 -20.32 -6.09
CA GLY A 282 11.85 -21.51 -6.66
C GLY A 282 11.66 -22.77 -5.81
N LEU A 283 11.05 -22.67 -4.63
CA LEU A 283 10.87 -23.78 -3.70
C LEU A 283 9.48 -24.41 -3.86
N PRO A 284 9.36 -25.74 -3.72
CA PRO A 284 8.06 -26.43 -3.77
C PRO A 284 7.12 -25.96 -2.65
N ASP A 285 7.67 -25.71 -1.46
CA ASP A 285 6.95 -25.21 -0.27
C ASP A 285 6.51 -23.74 -0.42
N ARG A 286 6.97 -23.02 -1.46
CA ARG A 286 6.67 -21.60 -1.73
C ARG A 286 6.89 -20.67 -0.53
N HIS A 287 7.76 -21.08 0.39
CA HIS A 287 8.05 -20.39 1.63
C HIS A 287 9.54 -20.40 1.90
N ALA A 288 10.09 -19.26 2.32
CA ALA A 288 11.47 -19.17 2.81
C ALA A 288 11.59 -18.15 3.94
N ARG A 289 12.48 -18.43 4.88
CA ARG A 289 12.92 -17.49 5.92
C ARG A 289 14.28 -16.93 5.54
N PHE A 290 14.48 -15.66 5.85
CA PHE A 290 15.80 -15.04 5.75
C PHE A 290 16.75 -15.71 6.75
N GLY A 291 17.99 -15.96 6.32
CA GLY A 291 19.02 -16.56 7.15
C GLY A 291 19.92 -15.49 7.78
N SER A 292 20.54 -15.85 8.90
CA SER A 292 21.42 -15.00 9.73
C SER A 292 22.78 -14.72 9.09
N ALA A 293 22.78 -14.23 7.84
CA ALA A 293 24.00 -13.71 7.25
C ALA A 293 24.36 -12.38 7.93
N PRO A 294 25.60 -12.19 8.42
CA PRO A 294 25.98 -10.94 9.05
C PRO A 294 25.78 -9.77 8.08
N GLU A 295 25.21 -8.68 8.58
CA GLU A 295 25.02 -7.46 7.80
C GLU A 295 26.35 -6.69 7.72
N PRO A 296 26.77 -6.20 6.54
CA PRO A 296 28.04 -5.49 6.39
C PRO A 296 28.11 -4.25 7.29
N ALA A 297 26.96 -3.63 7.57
CA ALA A 297 26.84 -2.48 8.45
C ALA A 297 27.28 -2.77 9.90
N LEU A 298 27.03 -3.98 10.42
CA LEU A 298 27.38 -4.36 11.80
C LEU A 298 28.88 -4.64 11.96
N VAL A 299 29.54 -5.07 10.87
CA VAL A 299 30.96 -5.47 10.90
C VAL A 299 31.91 -4.36 10.41
N ALA A 300 31.36 -3.21 10.01
CA ALA A 300 32.14 -2.05 9.58
C ALA A 300 32.81 -1.29 10.75
N GLY A 301 32.28 -1.43 11.97
CA GLY A 301 32.83 -0.86 13.20
C GLY A 301 32.93 0.68 13.21
N ALA A 302 33.69 1.21 14.17
CA ALA A 302 33.83 2.67 14.36
C ALA A 302 34.41 3.41 13.14
N ALA A 303 35.35 2.78 12.42
CA ALA A 303 35.90 3.34 11.18
C ALA A 303 34.80 3.51 10.11
N GLY A 304 33.93 2.49 9.98
CA GLY A 304 32.78 2.55 9.09
C GLY A 304 31.77 3.62 9.49
N GLU A 305 31.51 3.79 10.79
CA GLU A 305 30.65 4.86 11.31
C GLU A 305 31.19 6.26 10.99
N LEU A 306 32.49 6.49 11.22
CA LEU A 306 33.16 7.75 10.87
C LEU A 306 33.06 8.03 9.38
N TRP A 307 33.41 7.06 8.54
CA TRP A 307 33.30 7.16 7.08
C TRP A 307 31.87 7.46 6.62
N ALA A 308 30.88 6.71 7.12
CA ALA A 308 29.47 6.88 6.74
C ALA A 308 28.94 8.26 7.15
N ASN A 309 29.31 8.74 8.34
CA ASN A 309 28.93 10.07 8.81
C ASN A 309 29.59 11.16 7.97
N THR A 310 30.88 11.04 7.64
CA THR A 310 31.56 12.02 6.77
C THR A 310 30.99 12.02 5.37
N LEU A 311 30.75 10.85 4.77
CA LEU A 311 30.18 10.72 3.43
C LEU A 311 28.79 11.38 3.36
N LEU A 312 27.94 11.15 4.35
CA LEU A 312 26.57 11.66 4.36
C LEU A 312 26.43 13.06 4.94
N ALA A 313 27.48 13.63 5.54
CA ALA A 313 27.43 14.94 6.18
C ALA A 313 26.87 16.05 5.28
N PRO A 314 27.32 16.23 4.01
CA PRO A 314 26.81 17.31 3.16
C PRO A 314 25.30 17.21 2.90
N LEU A 315 24.77 15.98 2.83
CA LEU A 315 23.35 15.71 2.66
C LEU A 315 22.57 15.98 3.95
N LEU A 316 23.13 15.60 5.11
CA LEU A 316 22.48 15.72 6.41
C LEU A 316 22.41 17.17 6.91
N THR A 317 23.45 17.96 6.62
CA THR A 317 23.52 19.38 7.01
C THR A 317 22.93 20.32 5.97
N TYR A 318 22.40 19.79 4.86
CA TYR A 318 21.80 20.60 3.79
C TYR A 318 20.60 21.39 4.30
N LEU A 319 20.62 22.71 4.04
CA LEU A 319 19.51 23.61 4.31
C LEU A 319 18.86 24.05 3.00
N PRO A 320 17.54 23.89 2.86
CA PRO A 320 16.83 24.30 1.65
C PRO A 320 16.88 25.82 1.49
N ARG A 321 17.04 26.30 0.26
CA ARG A 321 17.09 27.75 -0.04
C ARG A 321 15.72 28.41 0.07
N ARG A 322 14.64 27.65 -0.18
CA ARG A 322 13.25 28.09 -0.08
C ARG A 322 12.47 27.11 0.78
N SER A 323 11.42 27.56 1.43
CA SER A 323 10.55 26.72 2.27
C SER A 323 9.90 25.54 1.52
N GLN A 324 9.75 25.67 0.21
CA GLN A 324 9.18 24.64 -0.68
C GLN A 324 10.23 23.65 -1.24
N ASP A 325 11.53 23.94 -1.07
CA ASP A 325 12.60 23.06 -1.52
C ASP A 325 12.77 21.90 -0.50
N PRO A 326 13.13 20.69 -0.95
CA PRO A 326 13.23 19.52 -0.06
C PRO A 326 14.34 19.71 0.97
N GLY A 327 14.04 19.53 2.26
CA GLY A 327 15.05 19.52 3.32
C GLY A 327 15.91 18.25 3.36
N SER A 328 16.92 18.23 4.22
CA SER A 328 17.83 17.08 4.38
C SER A 328 17.11 15.76 4.67
N GLN A 329 16.11 15.77 5.55
CA GLN A 329 15.29 14.59 5.87
C GLN A 329 14.57 14.03 4.64
N GLU A 330 13.97 14.91 3.81
CA GLU A 330 13.30 14.49 2.58
C GLU A 330 14.27 13.92 1.55
N LEU A 331 15.47 14.50 1.44
CA LEU A 331 16.49 14.00 0.52
C LEU A 331 17.06 12.65 0.96
N VAL A 332 17.32 12.46 2.27
CA VAL A 332 17.73 11.16 2.83
C VAL A 332 16.65 10.10 2.61
N ALA A 333 15.38 10.41 2.88
CA ALA A 333 14.27 9.51 2.61
C ALA A 333 14.14 9.19 1.10
N THR A 334 14.41 10.18 0.25
CA THR A 334 14.42 9.99 -1.20
C THR A 334 15.54 9.04 -1.65
N LEU A 335 16.76 9.25 -1.14
CA LEU A 335 17.91 8.40 -1.44
C LEU A 335 17.69 6.96 -0.98
N ALA A 336 17.29 6.76 0.28
CA ALA A 336 17.03 5.43 0.84
C ALA A 336 15.93 4.69 0.06
N SER A 337 14.83 5.38 -0.26
CA SER A 337 13.74 4.80 -1.07
C SER A 337 14.20 4.45 -2.48
N TRP A 338 15.01 5.30 -3.11
CA TRP A 338 15.50 5.06 -4.47
C TRP A 338 16.54 3.93 -4.54
N LEU A 339 17.45 3.81 -3.58
CA LEU A 339 18.36 2.67 -3.49
C LEU A 339 17.57 1.37 -3.30
N ALA A 340 16.55 1.38 -2.43
CA ALA A 340 15.72 0.21 -2.15
C ALA A 340 14.76 -0.18 -3.29
N PHE A 341 14.23 0.77 -4.07
CA PHE A 341 13.11 0.53 -5.01
C PHE A 341 13.35 1.04 -6.45
N SER A 342 14.47 1.71 -6.69
CA SER A 342 14.82 2.31 -7.98
C SER A 342 13.69 3.21 -8.51
N SER A 343 13.20 3.01 -9.73
CA SER A 343 12.09 3.80 -10.30
C SER A 343 10.77 3.70 -9.51
N HIS A 344 10.55 2.60 -8.78
CA HIS A 344 9.35 2.43 -7.97
C HIS A 344 9.36 3.26 -6.68
N ALA A 345 10.47 3.96 -6.38
CA ALA A 345 10.50 4.95 -5.30
C ALA A 345 9.45 6.06 -5.47
N THR A 346 9.01 6.33 -6.71
CA THR A 346 7.89 7.25 -6.99
C THR A 346 6.58 6.82 -6.32
N GLN A 347 6.27 5.52 -6.33
CA GLN A 347 5.10 4.95 -5.68
C GLN A 347 5.27 4.94 -4.16
N HIS A 348 6.45 4.56 -3.69
CA HIS A 348 6.76 4.53 -2.26
C HIS A 348 6.69 5.92 -1.61
N LEU A 349 7.25 6.95 -2.26
CA LEU A 349 7.28 8.32 -1.76
C LEU A 349 6.03 9.14 -2.16
N LYS A 350 5.17 8.60 -3.03
CA LYS A 350 4.02 9.31 -3.61
C LYS A 350 4.40 10.62 -4.30
N ILE A 351 5.53 10.63 -5.01
CA ILE A 351 6.02 11.79 -5.77
C ILE A 351 6.07 11.51 -7.26
N HIS A 352 6.03 12.57 -8.07
CA HIS A 352 6.19 12.47 -9.50
C HIS A 352 7.63 12.09 -9.90
N ARG A 353 7.80 11.40 -11.04
CA ARG A 353 9.12 10.99 -11.56
C ARG A 353 10.11 12.13 -11.74
N ASN A 354 9.64 13.31 -12.14
CA ASN A 354 10.49 14.49 -12.32
C ASN A 354 11.01 15.02 -10.98
N THR A 355 10.18 14.96 -9.93
CA THR A 355 10.57 15.34 -8.57
C THR A 355 11.64 14.39 -8.05
N LEU A 356 11.47 13.08 -8.26
CA LEU A 356 12.49 12.10 -7.93
C LEU A 356 13.81 12.40 -8.65
N ALA A 357 13.78 12.61 -9.96
CA ALA A 357 14.97 12.89 -10.76
C ALA A 357 15.67 14.21 -10.34
N ALA A 358 14.91 15.25 -10.00
CA ALA A 358 15.47 16.51 -9.49
C ALA A 358 16.15 16.33 -8.13
N ARG A 359 15.52 15.60 -7.20
CA ARG A 359 16.09 15.31 -5.89
C ARG A 359 17.36 14.46 -5.99
N LEU A 360 17.37 13.44 -6.85
CA LEU A 360 18.56 12.60 -7.06
C LEU A 360 19.73 13.38 -7.66
N ARG A 361 19.48 14.30 -8.60
CA ARG A 361 20.53 15.20 -9.12
C ARG A 361 21.11 16.07 -8.00
N LEU A 362 20.26 16.70 -7.20
CA LEU A 362 20.70 17.49 -6.05
C LEU A 362 21.52 16.65 -5.06
N ILE A 363 21.11 15.41 -4.77
CA ILE A 363 21.86 14.51 -3.90
C ILE A 363 23.25 14.19 -4.48
N GLY A 364 23.33 13.86 -5.77
CA GLY A 364 24.60 13.61 -6.45
C GLY A 364 25.54 14.83 -6.44
N GLU A 365 24.98 16.03 -6.65
CA GLU A 365 25.72 17.29 -6.57
C GLU A 365 26.24 17.57 -5.15
N LEU A 366 25.41 17.38 -4.12
CA LEU A 366 25.79 17.61 -2.72
C LEU A 366 26.87 16.64 -2.24
N LEU A 367 26.83 15.39 -2.70
CA LEU A 367 27.75 14.34 -2.29
C LEU A 367 28.96 14.19 -3.22
N HIS A 368 28.99 14.91 -4.34
CA HIS A 368 29.98 14.76 -5.42
C HIS A 368 30.08 13.31 -5.94
N LEU A 369 28.94 12.64 -6.10
CA LEU A 369 28.83 11.25 -6.56
C LEU A 369 27.98 11.14 -7.83
N ASP A 370 28.30 10.16 -8.68
CA ASP A 370 27.48 9.81 -9.84
C ASP A 370 26.53 8.68 -9.49
N LEU A 371 25.27 9.03 -9.23
CA LEU A 371 24.23 8.07 -8.89
C LEU A 371 23.91 7.09 -10.04
N ASN A 372 24.46 7.24 -11.24
CA ASN A 372 24.34 6.21 -12.28
C ASN A 372 25.33 5.05 -12.09
N ARG A 373 26.36 5.22 -11.26
CA ARG A 373 27.38 4.21 -10.98
C ARG A 373 26.98 3.34 -9.81
N LEU A 374 27.08 2.03 -9.98
CA LEU A 374 26.77 1.03 -8.98
C LEU A 374 27.72 1.14 -7.78
N ALA A 375 28.98 1.51 -8.00
CA ALA A 375 29.95 1.76 -6.94
C ALA A 375 29.48 2.85 -5.96
N ASP A 376 29.06 3.99 -6.50
CA ASP A 376 28.59 5.13 -5.70
C ASP A 376 27.27 4.80 -5.00
N GLN A 377 26.36 4.09 -5.68
CA GLN A 377 25.14 3.59 -5.07
C GLN A 377 25.41 2.62 -3.92
N ALA A 378 26.37 1.69 -4.08
CA ALA A 378 26.71 0.71 -3.06
C ALA A 378 27.36 1.35 -1.84
N ALA A 379 28.22 2.35 -2.05
CA ALA A 379 28.78 3.17 -0.98
C ALA A 379 27.68 3.88 -0.18
N LEU A 380 26.72 4.51 -0.86
CA LEU A 380 25.60 5.20 -0.21
C LEU A 380 24.66 4.25 0.52
N ASP A 381 24.37 3.08 -0.05
CA ASP A 381 23.54 2.06 0.59
C ASP A 381 24.19 1.55 1.88
N LEU A 382 25.50 1.25 1.84
CA LEU A 382 26.26 0.84 3.03
C LEU A 382 26.29 1.94 4.09
N ALA A 383 26.57 3.19 3.70
CA ALA A 383 26.62 4.31 4.64
C ALA A 383 25.26 4.56 5.32
N LEU A 384 24.16 4.44 4.57
CA LEU A 384 22.81 4.52 5.16
C LEU A 384 22.53 3.35 6.10
N CYS A 385 22.95 2.13 5.75
CA CYS A 385 22.78 0.97 6.62
C CYS A 385 23.61 1.09 7.91
N ILE A 386 24.87 1.52 7.84
CA ILE A 386 25.71 1.77 9.02
C ILE A 386 25.04 2.80 9.95
N ARG A 387 24.49 3.89 9.42
CA ARG A 387 23.79 4.88 10.24
C ARG A 387 22.49 4.37 10.85
N ALA A 388 21.86 3.40 10.22
CA ALA A 388 20.66 2.74 10.74
C ALA A 388 20.97 1.75 11.87
N VAL A 389 22.25 1.39 12.10
CA VAL A 389 22.64 0.49 13.20
C VAL A 389 22.31 1.13 14.56
N PRO A 390 21.56 0.43 15.43
CA PRO A 390 21.19 0.93 16.75
C PRO A 390 22.42 1.23 17.63
N ALA A 391 22.29 2.24 18.49
CA ALA A 391 23.34 2.67 19.43
C ALA A 391 24.02 1.56 20.27
N PRO A 392 23.32 0.53 20.82
CA PRO A 392 23.98 -0.50 21.63
C PRO A 392 24.93 -1.41 20.82
N TYR A 393 24.90 -1.36 19.49
CA TYR A 393 25.80 -2.09 18.61
C TYR A 393 26.91 -1.21 18.01
N ARG A 394 26.97 0.07 18.40
CA ARG A 394 28.01 1.00 17.94
C ARG A 394 29.30 0.78 18.69
N SER A 395 30.42 0.87 17.99
CA SER A 395 31.74 0.68 18.58
C SER A 395 32.20 1.96 19.29
N GLU A 396 32.56 1.87 20.58
CA GLU A 396 32.97 3.04 21.39
C GLU A 396 34.37 3.59 21.03
N ASP A 397 35.18 2.85 20.26
CA ASP A 397 36.54 3.23 19.87
C ASP A 397 36.57 4.09 18.60
N ALA A 398 36.11 5.34 18.69
CA ALA A 398 36.37 6.35 17.66
C ALA A 398 37.68 7.09 17.97
N GLY A 399 38.81 6.47 17.62
CA GLY A 399 40.13 7.13 17.68
C GLY A 399 40.20 8.34 16.72
N ALA A 400 40.92 9.39 17.13
CA ALA A 400 41.16 10.62 16.37
C ALA A 400 42.11 10.40 15.18
N GLY A 401 41.69 9.58 14.21
CA GLY A 401 42.42 9.31 12.96
C GLY A 401 41.91 10.13 11.77
N ALA A 402 42.64 10.06 10.65
CA ALA A 402 42.17 10.56 9.36
C ALA A 402 40.89 9.81 8.94
N VAL A 403 39.97 10.52 8.26
CA VAL A 403 38.72 9.91 7.78
C VAL A 403 39.05 8.79 6.77
N PRO A 404 38.69 7.53 7.04
CA PRO A 404 38.97 6.42 6.14
C PRO A 404 38.13 6.54 4.86
N ASP A 405 38.68 6.10 3.74
CA ASP A 405 37.92 5.92 2.49
C ASP A 405 37.19 4.56 2.48
N LEU A 406 36.32 4.35 1.48
CA LEU A 406 35.56 3.10 1.37
C LEU A 406 36.48 1.87 1.27
N ASP A 407 37.55 1.94 0.47
CA ASP A 407 38.47 0.82 0.31
C ASP A 407 39.15 0.47 1.64
N THR A 408 39.43 1.44 2.51
CA THR A 408 39.94 1.21 3.88
C THR A 408 38.92 0.46 4.73
N ILE A 409 37.64 0.82 4.65
CA ILE A 409 36.56 0.08 5.34
C ILE A 409 36.48 -1.35 4.82
N LEU A 410 36.56 -1.53 3.50
CA LEU A 410 36.47 -2.85 2.87
C LEU A 410 37.65 -3.77 3.19
N ARG A 411 38.83 -3.23 3.51
CA ARG A 411 39.99 -4.00 4.00
C ARG A 411 39.85 -4.46 5.45
N GLY A 412 38.89 -3.93 6.21
CA GLY A 412 38.66 -4.32 7.59
C GLY A 412 38.33 -5.82 7.72
N ALA A 413 38.91 -6.49 8.73
CA ALA A 413 38.78 -7.94 8.90
C ALA A 413 37.32 -8.42 9.01
N GLY A 414 36.43 -7.62 9.62
CA GLY A 414 35.00 -7.91 9.68
C GLY A 414 34.35 -7.97 8.29
N ILE A 415 34.63 -6.97 7.45
CA ILE A 415 34.12 -6.91 6.07
C ILE A 415 34.74 -7.99 5.20
N GLN A 416 36.03 -8.29 5.34
CA GLN A 416 36.70 -9.37 4.61
C GLN A 416 36.09 -10.75 4.95
N ASN A 417 35.85 -11.01 6.24
CA ASN A 417 35.18 -12.24 6.68
C ASN A 417 33.74 -12.32 6.15
N TRP A 418 33.01 -11.21 6.19
CA TRP A 418 31.67 -11.12 5.61
C TRP A 418 31.67 -11.39 4.10
N ALA A 419 32.57 -10.76 3.35
CA ALA A 419 32.70 -10.96 1.91
C ALA A 419 33.00 -12.43 1.60
N ALA A 420 33.96 -13.03 2.29
CA ALA A 420 34.29 -14.46 2.15
C ALA A 420 33.10 -15.39 2.44
N GLN A 421 32.15 -15.01 3.30
CA GLN A 421 30.92 -15.77 3.51
C GLN A 421 29.98 -15.69 2.30
N GLN A 422 29.87 -14.53 1.63
CA GLN A 422 29.07 -14.40 0.40
C GLN A 422 29.61 -15.32 -0.71
N PHE A 423 30.93 -15.39 -0.87
CA PHE A 423 31.55 -16.30 -1.84
C PHE A 423 31.41 -17.77 -1.48
N ARG A 424 31.43 -18.12 -0.18
CA ARG A 424 31.11 -19.49 0.26
C ARG A 424 29.69 -19.89 -0.09
N ALA A 425 28.72 -18.98 0.01
CA ALA A 425 27.35 -19.22 -0.43
C ALA A 425 27.26 -19.39 -1.97
N LEU A 426 28.11 -18.71 -2.73
CA LEU A 426 28.17 -18.81 -4.19
C LEU A 426 28.88 -20.08 -4.68
N ALA A 427 29.83 -20.63 -3.91
CA ALA A 427 30.71 -21.73 -4.31
C ALA A 427 29.99 -22.95 -4.94
N PRO A 428 28.82 -23.42 -4.45
CA PRO A 428 28.10 -24.55 -5.06
C PRO A 428 27.63 -24.29 -6.50
N ALA A 429 27.50 -23.03 -6.93
CA ALA A 429 27.09 -22.68 -8.28
C ALA A 429 28.24 -22.67 -9.31
N GLY A 430 29.49 -22.82 -8.85
CA GLY A 430 30.68 -22.93 -9.70
C GLY A 430 31.14 -21.62 -10.33
N ARG A 431 32.26 -21.68 -11.07
CA ARG A 431 32.95 -20.50 -11.62
C ARG A 431 32.11 -19.66 -12.58
N THR A 432 31.28 -20.30 -13.41
CA THR A 432 30.40 -19.60 -14.37
C THR A 432 29.37 -18.70 -13.68
N ALA A 433 28.95 -19.05 -12.46
CA ALA A 433 28.07 -18.22 -11.64
C ALA A 433 28.76 -16.93 -11.20
N GLU A 434 29.99 -17.05 -10.71
CA GLU A 434 30.83 -15.91 -10.34
C GLU A 434 31.11 -15.00 -11.55
N GLU A 435 31.49 -15.58 -12.70
CA GLU A 435 31.73 -14.84 -13.94
C GLU A 435 30.48 -14.08 -14.39
N THR A 436 29.29 -14.70 -14.28
CA THR A 436 28.01 -14.06 -14.59
C THR A 436 27.73 -12.87 -13.66
N LEU A 437 27.98 -13.01 -12.36
CA LEU A 437 27.80 -11.92 -11.39
C LEU A 437 28.80 -10.79 -11.61
N ARG A 438 30.09 -11.11 -11.80
CA ARG A 438 31.13 -10.10 -12.08
C ARG A 438 30.82 -9.33 -13.37
N ALA A 439 30.41 -10.00 -14.45
CA ALA A 439 29.97 -9.34 -15.67
C ALA A 439 28.75 -8.45 -15.43
N TRP A 440 27.76 -8.95 -14.68
CA TRP A 440 26.57 -8.18 -14.36
C TRP A 440 26.85 -6.90 -13.57
N LEU A 441 27.71 -6.99 -12.54
CA LEU A 441 28.09 -5.85 -11.70
C LEU A 441 28.98 -4.85 -12.45
N ARG A 442 29.93 -5.33 -13.29
CA ARG A 442 30.73 -4.45 -14.18
C ARG A 442 29.86 -3.66 -15.17
N CYS A 443 28.73 -4.25 -15.58
CA CYS A 443 27.74 -3.63 -16.44
C CYS A 443 26.65 -2.85 -15.67
N GLU A 444 26.97 -2.32 -14.48
CA GLU A 444 26.05 -1.49 -13.67
C GLU A 444 24.72 -2.19 -13.34
N ALA A 445 24.75 -3.51 -13.20
CA ALA A 445 23.58 -4.37 -13.00
C ALA A 445 22.53 -4.32 -14.16
N GLN A 446 22.95 -3.97 -15.38
CA GLN A 446 22.07 -3.88 -16.55
C GLN A 446 22.09 -5.15 -17.40
N LEU A 447 20.91 -5.73 -17.68
CA LEU A 447 20.81 -7.01 -18.38
C LEU A 447 21.34 -7.01 -19.82
N ALA A 448 21.09 -5.94 -20.59
CA ALA A 448 21.43 -5.90 -22.01
C ALA A 448 22.96 -5.82 -22.23
N PRO A 449 23.69 -4.91 -21.56
CA PRO A 449 25.14 -4.88 -21.63
C PRO A 449 25.79 -6.17 -21.10
N THR A 450 25.26 -6.76 -20.01
CA THR A 450 25.78 -8.03 -19.49
C THR A 450 25.60 -9.19 -20.47
N ALA A 451 24.46 -9.25 -21.16
CA ALA A 451 24.21 -10.27 -22.17
C ALA A 451 25.23 -10.16 -23.33
N ALA A 452 25.53 -8.94 -23.76
CA ALA A 452 26.55 -8.67 -24.77
C ALA A 452 27.96 -9.07 -24.28
N ASP A 453 28.34 -8.70 -23.06
CA ASP A 453 29.64 -9.06 -22.45
C ASP A 453 29.82 -10.57 -22.29
N LEU A 454 28.75 -11.29 -21.92
CA LEU A 454 28.75 -12.74 -21.75
C LEU A 454 28.56 -13.52 -23.07
N GLY A 455 28.28 -12.85 -24.19
CA GLY A 455 28.00 -13.49 -25.48
C GLY A 455 26.74 -14.36 -25.49
N ILE A 456 25.72 -14.01 -24.69
CA ILE A 456 24.45 -14.74 -24.60
C ILE A 456 23.25 -13.82 -24.80
N SER A 457 22.04 -14.39 -24.90
CA SER A 457 20.82 -13.60 -25.04
C SER A 457 20.39 -12.96 -23.70
N VAL A 458 19.69 -11.82 -23.76
CA VAL A 458 19.12 -11.15 -22.57
C VAL A 458 18.22 -12.07 -21.73
N PRO A 459 17.32 -12.88 -22.32
CA PRO A 459 16.58 -13.89 -21.56
C PRO A 459 17.48 -14.95 -20.92
N GLY A 460 18.58 -15.32 -21.59
CA GLY A 460 19.60 -16.24 -21.05
C GLY A 460 20.28 -15.67 -19.80
N THR A 461 20.73 -14.42 -19.85
CA THR A 461 21.30 -13.71 -18.69
C THR A 461 20.30 -13.64 -17.54
N ARG A 462 19.04 -13.27 -17.83
CA ARG A 462 17.97 -13.24 -16.83
C ARG A 462 17.78 -14.61 -16.17
N LYS A 463 17.72 -15.69 -16.96
CA LYS A 463 17.55 -17.05 -16.45
C LYS A 463 18.71 -17.47 -15.53
N ARG A 464 19.95 -17.10 -15.87
CA ARG A 464 21.12 -17.34 -15.01
C ARG A 464 21.02 -16.57 -13.70
N LEU A 465 20.66 -15.29 -13.73
CA LEU A 465 20.50 -14.48 -12.52
C LEU A 465 19.37 -14.98 -11.63
N VAL A 466 18.21 -15.38 -12.17
CA VAL A 466 17.13 -16.01 -11.37
C VAL A 466 17.62 -17.28 -10.67
N ARG A 467 18.44 -18.11 -11.34
CA ARG A 467 19.03 -19.28 -10.71
C ARG A 467 19.95 -18.91 -9.54
N LEU A 468 20.70 -17.82 -9.70
CA LEU A 468 21.59 -17.29 -8.67
C LEU A 468 20.85 -16.70 -7.47
N GLU A 469 19.64 -16.15 -7.66
CA GLU A 469 18.79 -15.71 -6.56
C GLU A 469 18.50 -16.85 -5.57
N GLY A 470 18.27 -18.07 -6.09
CA GLY A 470 18.05 -19.27 -5.27
C GLY A 470 19.30 -19.73 -4.52
N VAL A 471 20.48 -19.60 -5.11
CA VAL A 471 21.77 -19.98 -4.50
C VAL A 471 22.18 -18.98 -3.41
N LEU A 472 22.06 -17.69 -3.70
CA LEU A 472 22.48 -16.62 -2.79
C LEU A 472 21.46 -16.32 -1.69
N HIS A 473 20.27 -16.92 -1.79
CA HIS A 473 19.12 -16.59 -0.96
C HIS A 473 18.74 -15.09 -0.97
N ARG A 474 18.95 -14.41 -2.10
CA ARG A 474 18.78 -12.96 -2.24
C ARG A 474 18.17 -12.58 -3.59
N SER A 475 17.36 -11.54 -3.58
CA SER A 475 16.82 -10.95 -4.82
C SER A 475 17.92 -10.20 -5.57
N LEU A 476 18.06 -10.43 -6.87
CA LEU A 476 19.00 -9.72 -7.75
C LEU A 476 18.24 -8.83 -8.73
N LEU A 477 17.15 -9.33 -9.31
CA LEU A 477 16.44 -8.71 -10.43
C LEU A 477 15.27 -7.82 -10.00
N ARG A 478 14.72 -8.03 -8.81
CA ARG A 478 13.65 -7.20 -8.24
C ARG A 478 14.19 -6.40 -7.07
N SER A 479 13.67 -5.19 -6.88
CA SER A 479 14.10 -4.30 -5.80
C SER A 479 13.25 -4.53 -4.53
N PRO A 480 13.82 -4.62 -3.32
CA PRO A 480 15.24 -4.45 -2.98
C PRO A 480 16.15 -5.56 -3.53
N SER A 481 17.30 -5.16 -4.09
CA SER A 481 18.26 -6.03 -4.79
C SER A 481 19.58 -6.09 -4.02
N ALA A 482 20.18 -7.27 -3.92
CA ALA A 482 21.48 -7.51 -3.29
C ALA A 482 22.68 -7.07 -4.14
N ARG A 483 22.46 -6.34 -5.24
CA ARG A 483 23.53 -5.84 -6.12
C ARG A 483 24.58 -5.00 -5.40
N TYR A 484 24.17 -4.22 -4.39
CA TYR A 484 25.07 -3.37 -3.61
C TYR A 484 25.99 -4.20 -2.72
N ASP A 485 25.41 -5.10 -1.93
CA ASP A 485 26.16 -6.06 -1.12
C ASP A 485 27.13 -6.89 -1.96
N LEU A 486 26.69 -7.41 -3.11
CA LEU A 486 27.55 -8.20 -3.98
C LEU A 486 28.69 -7.36 -4.55
N TRP A 487 28.41 -6.13 -4.99
CA TRP A 487 29.47 -5.22 -5.44
C TRP A 487 30.52 -4.97 -4.34
N LEU A 488 30.08 -4.70 -3.11
CA LEU A 488 30.96 -4.51 -1.96
C LEU A 488 31.78 -5.77 -1.64
N ALA A 489 31.15 -6.96 -1.68
CA ALA A 489 31.83 -8.22 -1.44
C ALA A 489 32.91 -8.51 -2.50
N PHE A 490 32.59 -8.33 -3.79
CA PHE A 490 33.57 -8.47 -4.87
C PHE A 490 34.72 -7.47 -4.73
N ARG A 491 34.42 -6.19 -4.45
CA ARG A 491 35.44 -5.17 -4.24
C ARG A 491 36.33 -5.48 -3.05
N ALA A 492 35.76 -5.95 -1.93
CA ALA A 492 36.53 -6.32 -0.74
C ALA A 492 37.51 -7.46 -1.04
N VAL A 493 37.06 -8.51 -1.75
CA VAL A 493 37.94 -9.63 -2.13
C VAL A 493 39.04 -9.18 -3.09
N ASP A 494 38.69 -8.36 -4.09
CA ASP A 494 39.67 -7.83 -5.06
C ASP A 494 40.72 -6.90 -4.41
N LEU A 495 40.44 -6.35 -3.22
CA LEU A 495 41.40 -5.55 -2.42
C LEU A 495 42.29 -6.39 -1.50
N ALA A 496 41.91 -7.65 -1.23
CA ALA A 496 42.65 -8.57 -0.38
C ALA A 496 43.60 -9.47 -1.19
N SER A 497 43.30 -9.66 -2.48
CA SER A 497 44.19 -10.23 -3.50
C SER A 497 45.23 -9.22 -3.96
#